data_AF-A0A1H6M8X1-F1
#
_entry.id   AF-A0A1H6M8X1-F1
#
_cell.length_a   1.000
_cell.length_b   1.000
_cell.length_c   1.000
_cell.angle_alpha   90.00
_cell.angle_beta   90.00
_cell.angle_gamma   90.00
#
_symmetry.space_group_name_H-M   'P 1'
#
loop_
_entity.id
_entity.type
_entity.pdbx_description
1 polymer ?
#
loop_
_entity_poly.entity_id
_entity_poly.type
_entity_poly.pdbx_seq_one_letter_code
_entity_poly.pdbx_strand_id
1 'polypeptide(L)'
;MNIVNFQKFVERIDPRLNKDERKEKIIQIAESSRFTECYSENLVLMDCIQYEINIVENNGIKTGVLFCDLNKLKKRSFHPSLYTPFTSDFFREQANIHDFWFVFVEETPHIQFKKFTDFIEEHKLKDYYNKIFLFRFFESTIHQLK
;
A
#
# COMPACT_ATOMS: atom_id res chain seq x y z
N MET A 1 1.90 -14.16 -6.25
CA MET A 1 0.47 -14.44 -6.03
C MET A 1 -0.07 -15.26 -7.19
N ASN A 2 -0.83 -16.33 -6.92
CA ASN A 2 -1.48 -17.12 -7.99
C ASN A 2 -2.77 -16.41 -8.48
N ILE A 3 -3.13 -16.59 -9.75
CA ILE A 3 -4.32 -16.03 -10.41
C ILE A 3 -5.61 -16.28 -9.63
N VAL A 4 -5.70 -17.43 -8.94
CA VAL A 4 -6.86 -17.80 -8.11
C VAL A 4 -7.04 -16.81 -6.95
N ASN A 5 -5.95 -16.38 -6.31
CA ASN A 5 -6.04 -15.40 -5.22
C ASN A 5 -6.33 -13.99 -5.76
N PHE A 6 -5.82 -13.65 -6.95
CA PHE A 6 -6.15 -12.39 -7.63
C PHE A 6 -7.66 -12.29 -7.89
N GLN A 7 -8.24 -13.35 -8.49
CA GLN A 7 -9.67 -13.41 -8.81
C GLN A 7 -10.53 -13.27 -7.55
N LYS A 8 -10.16 -13.95 -6.46
CA LYS A 8 -10.85 -13.82 -5.16
C LYS A 8 -10.92 -12.37 -4.66
N PHE A 9 -9.85 -11.59 -4.82
CA PHE A 9 -9.88 -10.17 -4.43
C PHE A 9 -10.73 -9.33 -5.40
N VAL A 10 -10.64 -9.59 -6.71
CA VAL A 10 -11.43 -8.87 -7.72
C VAL A 10 -12.94 -9.09 -7.53
N GLU A 11 -13.35 -10.31 -7.15
CA GLU A 11 -14.75 -10.66 -6.88
C GLU A 11 -15.32 -9.96 -5.63
N ARG A 12 -14.44 -9.54 -4.70
CA ARG A 12 -14.83 -8.82 -3.49
C ARG A 12 -14.97 -7.30 -3.71
N ILE A 13 -14.59 -6.77 -4.87
CA ILE A 13 -14.73 -5.34 -5.17
C ILE A 13 -16.23 -4.97 -5.19
N ASP A 14 -16.59 -3.87 -4.51
CA ASP A 14 -17.99 -3.41 -4.44
C ASP A 14 -18.57 -3.21 -5.86
N PRO A 15 -19.64 -3.94 -6.22
CA PRO A 15 -20.21 -3.88 -7.57
C PRO A 15 -20.87 -2.53 -7.88
N ARG A 16 -21.10 -1.67 -6.88
CA ARG A 16 -21.69 -0.33 -7.04
C ARG A 16 -20.66 0.71 -7.50
N LEU A 17 -19.37 0.41 -7.45
CA LEU A 17 -18.33 1.30 -7.93
C LEU A 17 -18.45 1.53 -9.43
N ASN A 18 -18.16 2.75 -9.86
CA ASN A 18 -18.11 3.08 -11.27
C ASN A 18 -16.88 2.41 -11.93
N LYS A 19 -16.79 2.49 -13.26
CA LYS A 19 -15.72 1.83 -14.03
C LYS A 19 -14.31 2.30 -13.63
N ASP A 20 -14.15 3.59 -13.33
CA ASP A 20 -12.84 4.16 -12.99
C ASP A 20 -12.44 3.76 -11.56
N GLU A 21 -13.37 3.82 -10.61
CA GLU A 21 -13.15 3.36 -9.23
C GLU A 21 -12.80 1.88 -9.17
N ARG A 22 -13.53 1.05 -9.93
CA ARG A 22 -13.26 -0.39 -10.02
C ARG A 22 -11.89 -0.65 -10.65
N LYS A 23 -11.50 0.13 -11.66
CA LYS A 23 -10.18 0.05 -12.29
C LYS A 23 -9.07 0.38 -11.28
N GLU A 24 -9.21 1.45 -10.51
CA GLU A 24 -8.22 1.81 -9.47
C GLU A 24 -8.10 0.71 -8.42
N LYS A 25 -9.20 0.06 -8.01
CA LYS A 25 -9.14 -1.09 -7.10
C LYS A 25 -8.39 -2.29 -7.70
N ILE A 26 -8.61 -2.60 -8.97
CA ILE A 26 -7.89 -3.68 -9.65
C ILE A 26 -6.39 -3.36 -9.72
N ILE A 27 -6.02 -2.11 -9.99
CA ILE A 27 -4.62 -1.66 -9.99
C ILE A 27 -4.02 -1.83 -8.59
N GLN A 28 -4.70 -1.38 -7.54
CA GLN A 28 -4.26 -1.53 -6.15
C GLN A 28 -4.00 -3.01 -5.77
N ILE A 29 -4.88 -3.92 -6.19
CA ILE A 29 -4.69 -5.37 -5.98
C ILE A 29 -3.42 -5.84 -6.72
N ALA A 30 -3.22 -5.43 -7.97
CA ALA A 30 -2.05 -5.81 -8.76
C ALA A 30 -0.75 -5.30 -8.15
N GLU A 31 -0.70 -4.03 -7.73
CA GLU A 31 0.44 -3.41 -7.06
C GLU A 31 0.79 -4.13 -5.75
N SER A 32 -0.21 -4.37 -4.90
CA SER A 32 -0.02 -5.06 -3.61
C SER A 32 0.51 -6.48 -3.81
N SER A 33 -0.03 -7.17 -4.81
CA SER A 33 0.39 -8.53 -5.16
C SER A 33 1.81 -8.57 -5.67
N ARG A 34 2.17 -7.63 -6.56
CA ARG A 34 3.53 -7.55 -7.09
C ARG A 34 4.53 -7.17 -6.01
N PHE A 35 4.18 -6.24 -5.13
CA PHE A 35 5.03 -5.86 -4.00
C PHE A 35 5.30 -7.04 -3.07
N THR A 36 4.25 -7.79 -2.68
CA THR A 36 4.42 -8.94 -1.79
C THR A 36 5.34 -10.01 -2.40
N GLU A 37 5.18 -10.30 -3.70
CA GLU A 37 6.08 -11.18 -4.46
C GLU A 37 7.54 -10.71 -4.45
N CYS A 38 7.77 -9.41 -4.61
CA CYS A 38 9.12 -8.85 -4.66
C CYS A 38 9.77 -8.77 -3.27
N TYR A 39 8.98 -8.64 -2.20
CA TYR A 39 9.50 -8.47 -0.84
C TYR A 39 10.00 -9.80 -0.26
N SER A 40 9.16 -10.84 -0.26
CA SER A 40 9.50 -12.16 0.28
C SER A 40 8.41 -13.16 -0.09
N GLU A 41 8.80 -14.41 -0.35
CA GLU A 41 7.85 -15.52 -0.53
C GLU A 41 6.96 -15.78 0.70
N ASN A 42 7.38 -15.33 1.89
CA ASN A 42 6.63 -15.50 3.13
C ASN A 42 5.63 -14.36 3.41
N LEU A 43 5.65 -13.29 2.59
CA LEU A 43 4.73 -12.17 2.77
C LEU A 43 3.42 -12.44 2.00
N VAL A 44 2.33 -12.60 2.73
CA VAL A 44 1.02 -12.94 2.19
C VAL A 44 0.07 -11.75 2.26
N LEU A 45 -0.56 -11.38 1.14
CA LEU A 45 -1.62 -10.38 1.12
C LEU A 45 -2.91 -10.99 1.70
N MET A 46 -3.39 -10.43 2.82
CA MET A 46 -4.57 -10.91 3.54
C MET A 46 -5.83 -10.12 3.17
N ASP A 47 -5.72 -8.79 3.12
CA ASP A 47 -6.82 -7.91 2.71
C ASP A 47 -6.32 -6.66 1.98
N CYS A 48 -7.04 -6.24 0.95
CA CYS A 48 -6.79 -5.02 0.17
C CYS A 48 -8.10 -4.33 -0.27
N ILE A 49 -9.24 -4.82 0.26
CA ILE A 49 -10.59 -4.43 -0.17
C ILE A 49 -11.33 -3.75 0.98
N GLN A 50 -11.28 -4.35 2.18
CA GLN A 50 -12.12 -3.94 3.30
C GLN A 50 -11.72 -2.58 3.89
N TYR A 51 -10.43 -2.24 3.82
CA TYR A 51 -9.87 -1.03 4.39
C TYR A 51 -9.11 -0.24 3.33
N GLU A 52 -8.90 1.05 3.59
CA GLU A 52 -8.03 1.87 2.74
C GLU A 52 -6.54 1.46 2.86
N ILE A 53 -6.19 0.82 3.98
CA ILE A 53 -4.90 0.18 4.18
C ILE A 53 -4.97 -1.31 3.82
N ASN A 54 -3.90 -1.83 3.23
CA ASN A 54 -3.78 -3.25 2.94
C ASN A 54 -3.26 -3.98 4.17
N ILE A 55 -3.64 -5.22 4.36
CA ILE A 55 -3.17 -6.07 5.43
C ILE A 55 -2.35 -7.17 4.81
N VAL A 56 -1.09 -7.26 5.20
CA VAL A 56 -0.18 -8.35 4.85
C VAL A 56 0.20 -9.12 6.10
N GLU A 57 0.54 -10.39 5.94
CA GLU A 57 1.04 -11.23 7.02
C GLU A 57 2.41 -11.79 6.65
N ASN A 58 3.35 -11.73 7.58
CA ASN A 58 4.66 -12.38 7.46
C ASN A 58 4.94 -13.17 8.73
N ASN A 59 5.06 -14.49 8.61
CA ASN A 59 5.32 -15.39 9.74
C ASN A 59 4.37 -15.17 10.94
N GLY A 60 3.07 -14.98 10.68
CA GLY A 60 2.04 -14.76 11.70
C GLY A 60 1.94 -13.34 12.25
N ILE A 61 2.80 -12.41 11.80
CA ILE A 61 2.72 -10.99 12.16
C ILE A 61 1.96 -10.24 11.07
N LYS A 62 0.87 -9.57 11.46
CA LYS A 62 0.08 -8.72 10.56
C LYS A 62 0.63 -7.30 10.53
N THR A 63 0.75 -6.78 9.32
CA THR A 63 1.26 -5.45 9.02
C THR A 63 0.27 -4.70 8.14
N GLY A 64 0.00 -3.44 8.49
CA GLY A 64 -0.77 -2.53 7.67
C GLY A 64 0.14 -1.87 6.63
N VAL A 65 -0.22 -1.90 5.35
CA VAL A 65 0.56 -1.34 4.25
C VAL A 65 -0.26 -0.35 3.44
N LEU A 66 0.17 0.91 3.45
CA LEU A 66 -0.39 1.95 2.59
C LEU A 66 0.43 2.07 1.31
N PHE A 67 -0.20 1.84 0.16
CA PHE A 67 0.40 2.05 -1.16
C PHE A 67 0.02 3.42 -1.69
N CYS A 68 1.02 4.17 -2.15
CA CYS A 68 0.88 5.56 -2.54
C CYS A 68 1.63 5.85 -3.85
N ASP A 69 0.91 6.18 -4.90
CA ASP A 69 1.50 6.72 -6.14
C ASP A 69 1.63 8.25 -6.04
N LEU A 70 2.88 8.75 -6.03
CA LEU A 70 3.19 10.19 -6.00
C LEU A 70 2.52 10.98 -7.13
N ASN A 71 2.30 10.38 -8.30
CA ASN A 71 1.64 11.05 -9.41
C ASN A 71 0.13 11.18 -9.20
N LYS A 72 -0.48 10.20 -8.51
CA LYS A 72 -1.90 10.24 -8.11
C LYS A 72 -2.16 11.14 -6.90
N LEU A 73 -1.15 11.47 -6.10
CA LEU A 73 -1.28 12.44 -4.99
C LEU A 73 -1.75 13.83 -5.42
N LYS A 74 -1.57 14.19 -6.70
CA LYS A 74 -2.09 15.44 -7.26
C LYS A 74 -3.59 15.40 -7.56
N LYS A 75 -4.20 14.21 -7.59
CA LYS A 75 -5.65 14.07 -7.70
C LYS A 75 -6.25 14.28 -6.32
N ARG A 76 -7.36 15.03 -6.26
CA ARG A 76 -8.08 15.53 -5.07
C ARG A 76 -8.55 14.46 -4.05
N SER A 77 -8.11 13.22 -4.18
CA SER A 77 -8.63 12.04 -3.50
C SER A 77 -7.75 11.56 -2.33
N PHE A 78 -6.50 12.03 -2.21
CA PHE A 78 -5.63 11.62 -1.12
C PHE A 78 -5.82 12.56 0.09
N HIS A 79 -6.67 12.14 1.03
CA HIS A 79 -6.92 12.93 2.23
C HIS A 79 -5.68 12.87 3.15
N PRO A 80 -5.18 14.00 3.69
CA PRO A 80 -4.00 14.02 4.55
C PRO A 80 -4.10 13.10 5.78
N SER A 81 -5.33 12.81 6.23
CA SER A 81 -5.59 11.85 7.30
C SER A 81 -5.31 10.39 6.94
N LEU A 82 -4.85 10.09 5.72
CA LEU A 82 -4.35 8.77 5.34
C LEU A 82 -2.84 8.64 5.63
N TYR A 83 -2.11 9.77 5.66
CA TYR A 83 -0.68 9.80 6.00
C TYR A 83 -0.42 9.71 7.50
N THR A 84 -1.35 10.20 8.30
CA THR A 84 -1.49 9.78 9.69
C THR A 84 -2.39 8.56 9.62
N PRO A 85 -1.90 7.32 9.79
CA PRO A 85 -2.74 6.15 9.57
C PRO A 85 -4.01 6.21 10.42
N PHE A 86 -4.90 5.25 10.20
CA PHE A 86 -5.89 4.79 11.16
C PHE A 86 -5.21 4.27 12.45
N THR A 87 -4.33 5.07 13.06
CA THR A 87 -3.50 4.77 14.23
C THR A 87 -4.26 4.86 15.52
N SER A 88 -5.57 5.14 15.48
CA SER A 88 -6.39 4.98 16.66
C SER A 88 -6.15 3.57 17.20
N ASP A 89 -5.84 3.47 18.49
CA ASP A 89 -5.58 2.20 19.15
C ASP A 89 -6.70 1.18 18.88
N PHE A 90 -7.93 1.68 18.73
CA PHE A 90 -9.10 0.90 18.33
C PHE A 90 -8.91 0.08 17.03
N PHE A 91 -8.42 0.68 15.94
CA PHE A 91 -8.19 -0.05 14.69
C PHE A 91 -7.05 -1.06 14.83
N ARG A 92 -5.97 -0.68 15.53
CA ARG A 92 -4.82 -1.55 15.79
C ARG A 92 -5.23 -2.81 16.55
N GLU A 93 -6.05 -2.65 17.58
CA GLU A 93 -6.60 -3.74 18.38
C GLU A 93 -7.58 -4.60 17.56
N GLN A 94 -8.53 -3.97 16.86
CA GLN A 94 -9.54 -4.70 16.09
C GLN A 94 -8.93 -5.53 14.95
N ALA A 95 -7.94 -4.98 14.24
CA ALA A 95 -7.28 -5.66 13.13
C ALA A 95 -6.10 -6.55 13.55
N ASN A 96 -5.68 -6.46 14.83
CA ASN A 96 -4.45 -7.06 15.37
C ASN A 96 -3.21 -6.65 14.56
N ILE A 97 -3.06 -5.36 14.28
CA ILE A 97 -1.97 -4.79 13.48
C ILE A 97 -1.16 -3.82 14.35
N HIS A 98 0.13 -4.14 14.51
CA HIS A 98 1.04 -3.32 15.31
C HIS A 98 2.17 -2.70 14.46
N ASP A 99 2.42 -3.23 13.27
CA ASP A 99 3.45 -2.78 12.34
C ASP A 99 2.79 -2.09 11.12
N PHE A 100 3.32 -0.93 10.72
CA PHE A 100 2.76 -0.12 9.63
C PHE A 100 3.83 0.28 8.64
N TRP A 101 3.61 -0.02 7.37
CA TRP A 101 4.52 0.31 6.28
C TRP A 101 3.89 1.29 5.30
N PHE A 102 4.71 2.21 4.80
CA PHE A 102 4.35 3.12 3.73
C PHE A 102 5.12 2.73 2.47
N VAL A 103 4.44 2.55 1.35
CA VAL A 103 5.04 2.12 0.08
C VAL A 103 4.73 3.14 -1.00
N PHE A 104 5.75 3.85 -1.46
CA PHE A 104 5.65 4.62 -2.68
C PHE A 104 5.65 3.69 -3.89
N VAL A 105 4.66 3.82 -4.76
CA VAL A 105 4.60 3.07 -6.02
C VAL A 105 5.05 3.99 -7.15
N GLU A 106 6.19 3.66 -7.76
CA GLU A 106 6.71 4.35 -8.93
C GLU A 106 6.32 3.56 -10.19
N GLU A 107 5.26 4.04 -10.86
CA GLU A 107 4.86 3.55 -12.19
C GLU A 107 5.67 4.24 -13.31
N THR A 108 6.03 5.52 -13.14
CA THR A 108 6.77 6.27 -14.17
C THR A 108 8.26 6.27 -13.85
N PRO A 109 9.13 5.80 -14.76
CA PRO A 109 10.56 5.79 -14.49
C PRO A 109 11.10 7.21 -14.33
N HIS A 110 12.12 7.35 -13.48
CA HIS A 110 12.92 8.56 -13.28
C HIS A 110 12.31 9.67 -12.39
N ILE A 111 11.43 9.35 -11.44
CA ILE A 111 11.12 10.32 -10.38
C ILE A 111 12.39 10.47 -9.53
N GLN A 112 12.85 11.71 -9.36
CA GLN A 112 14.03 12.00 -8.55
C GLN A 112 13.80 11.55 -7.11
N PHE A 113 14.74 10.77 -6.56
CA PHE A 113 14.68 10.23 -5.20
C PHE A 113 14.38 11.31 -4.14
N LYS A 114 14.91 12.52 -4.37
CA LYS A 114 14.67 13.71 -3.54
C LYS A 114 13.18 14.01 -3.31
N LYS A 115 12.32 13.78 -4.30
CA LYS A 115 10.87 14.02 -4.16
C LYS A 115 10.24 13.12 -3.11
N PHE A 116 10.68 11.87 -3.00
CA PHE A 116 10.20 10.95 -1.97
C PHE A 116 10.70 11.37 -0.59
N THR A 117 11.97 11.76 -0.48
CA THR A 117 12.53 12.23 0.81
C THR A 117 11.86 13.51 1.28
N ASP A 118 11.64 14.48 0.38
CA ASP A 118 10.97 15.74 0.71
C ASP A 118 9.54 15.47 1.21
N PHE A 119 8.82 14.56 0.55
CA PHE A 119 7.47 14.14 0.96
C PHE A 119 7.44 13.45 2.34
N ILE A 120 8.41 12.56 2.61
CA ILE A 120 8.52 11.87 3.90
C ILE A 120 8.67 12.88 5.04
N GLU A 121 9.50 13.91 4.86
CA GLU A 121 9.74 14.94 5.86
C GLU A 121 8.55 15.90 6.00
N GLU A 122 7.98 16.36 4.88
CA GLU A 122 6.81 17.27 4.86
C GLU A 122 5.63 16.70 5.64
N HIS A 123 5.36 15.39 5.47
CA HIS A 123 4.24 14.71 6.12
C HIS A 123 4.63 13.92 7.37
N LYS A 124 5.88 14.03 7.83
CA LYS A 124 6.41 13.33 9.01
C LYS A 124 6.10 11.84 9.01
N LEU A 125 6.19 11.18 7.86
CA LEU A 125 5.80 9.77 7.73
C LEU A 125 6.62 8.86 8.65
N LYS A 126 7.85 9.27 9.00
CA LYS A 126 8.71 8.54 9.93
C LYS A 126 8.14 8.47 11.35
N ASP A 127 7.21 9.34 11.74
CA ASP A 127 6.59 9.31 13.07
C ASP A 127 5.51 8.22 13.15
N TYR A 128 4.91 7.85 12.01
CA TYR A 128 3.74 6.98 11.96
C TYR A 128 4.01 5.59 11.40
N TYR A 129 4.98 5.47 10.49
CA TYR A 129 5.28 4.24 9.79
C TYR A 129 6.60 3.65 10.26
N ASN A 130 6.58 2.37 10.61
CA ASN A 130 7.76 1.62 11.04
C ASN A 130 8.78 1.47 9.91
N LYS A 131 8.30 1.21 8.68
CA LYS A 131 9.11 1.10 7.47
C LYS A 131 8.53 1.95 6.35
N ILE A 132 9.42 2.48 5.52
CA ILE A 132 9.04 3.23 4.32
C ILE A 132 9.78 2.65 3.13
N PHE A 133 9.08 2.35 2.04
CA PHE A 133 9.64 1.74 0.84
C PHE A 133 9.36 2.58 -0.39
N LEU A 134 10.27 2.50 -1.37
CA LEU A 134 10.04 2.81 -2.76
C LEU A 134 9.94 1.50 -3.53
N PHE A 135 8.78 1.24 -4.11
CA PHE A 135 8.51 0.10 -4.97
C PHE A 135 8.43 0.56 -6.42
N ARG A 136 9.36 0.06 -7.25
CA ARG A 136 9.36 0.31 -8.69
C ARG A 136 8.62 -0.81 -9.38
N PHE A 137 7.38 -0.54 -9.77
CA PHE A 137 6.46 -1.58 -10.23
C PHE A 137 7.02 -2.36 -11.42
N PHE A 138 7.50 -1.66 -12.45
CA PHE A 138 8.00 -2.28 -13.69
C PHE A 138 9.35 -2.96 -13.51
N GLU A 139 10.23 -2.43 -12.66
CA GLU A 139 11.55 -3.01 -12.38
C GLU A 139 11.47 -4.16 -11.38
N SER A 140 10.35 -4.31 -10.66
CA SER A 140 10.17 -5.31 -9.62
C SER A 140 11.22 -5.19 -8.50
N THR A 141 11.63 -3.95 -8.20
CA THR A 141 12.62 -3.63 -7.18
C THR A 141 11.98 -2.88 -6.02
N ILE A 142 12.44 -3.19 -4.81
CA ILE A 142 12.03 -2.53 -3.57
C ILE A 142 13.27 -1.91 -2.94
N HIS A 143 13.18 -0.62 -2.62
CA HIS A 143 14.20 0.11 -1.89
C HIS A 143 13.62 0.57 -0.55
N GLN A 144 14.28 0.24 0.55
CA GLN A 144 13.89 0.74 1.87
C GLN A 144 14.46 2.14 2.08
N LEU A 145 13.59 3.08 2.43
CA LEU A 145 13.88 4.50 2.69
C LEU A 145 13.97 4.82 4.19
N LYS A 146 13.31 4.00 5.01
CA LYS A 146 13.37 3.96 6.48
C LYS A 146 13.29 2.50 6.90
#